data_AF-R3TMI5-F1
#
_entry.id   AF-R3TMI5-F1
#
_cell.length_a   1.000
_cell.length_b   1.000
_cell.length_c   1.000
_cell.angle_alpha   90.00
_cell.angle_beta   90.00
_cell.angle_gamma   90.00
#
_symmetry.space_group_name_H-M   'P 1'
#
loop_
_entity.id
_entity.type
_entity.pdbx_description
1 polymer ?
#
loop_
_entity_poly.entity_id
_entity_poly.type
_entity_poly.pdbx_seq_one_letter_code
_entity_poly.pdbx_strand_id
1 'polypeptide(L)' 'MKKLRNAFVLTIIYLLISNLGNIFFGVSERFSWTTTLWEGAFFFIFVFLIQSYRKK' A
#
# COMPACT_ATOMS: atom_id res chain seq x y z
N MET A 1 -15.25 -6.80 -9.35
CA MET A 1 -14.56 -7.60 -8.30
C MET A 1 -13.07 -7.85 -8.54
N LYS A 2 -12.62 -8.21 -9.76
CA LYS A 2 -11.19 -8.50 -10.04
C LYS A 2 -10.25 -7.32 -9.72
N LYS A 3 -10.62 -6.09 -10.10
CA LYS A 3 -9.85 -4.86 -9.83
C LYS A 3 -9.70 -4.57 -8.32
N LEU A 4 -10.80 -4.71 -7.57
CA LEU A 4 -10.82 -4.52 -6.12
C LEU A 4 -9.89 -5.52 -5.41
N ARG A 5 -10.00 -6.81 -5.72
CA ARG A 5 -9.12 -7.85 -5.17
C ARG A 5 -7.66 -7.59 -5.51
N ASN A 6 -7.38 -7.19 -6.75
CA ASN A 6 -6.02 -6.92 -7.19
C ASN A 6 -5.41 -5.69 -6.47
N ALA A 7 -6.17 -4.60 -6.35
CA ALA A 7 -5.74 -3.43 -5.58
C ALA A 7 -5.48 -3.78 -4.10
N PHE A 8 -6.32 -4.62 -3.51
CA PHE A 8 -6.16 -5.06 -2.12
C PHE A 8 -4.89 -5.91 -1.94
N VAL A 9 -4.65 -6.89 -2.81
CA VAL A 9 -3.43 -7.72 -2.78
C VAL A 9 -2.18 -6.86 -2.97
N LEU A 10 -2.19 -5.93 -3.92
CA LEU A 10 -1.06 -5.01 -4.15
C LEU A 10 -0.79 -4.13 -2.92
N THR A 11 -1.83 -3.72 -2.20
CA THR A 11 -1.68 -2.93 -0.97
C THR A 11 -1.06 -3.74 0.15
N ILE A 12 -1.46 -5.01 0.33
CA ILE A 12 -0.82 -5.90 1.31
C ILE A 12 0.66 -6.09 0.98
N ILE A 13 1.00 -6.33 -0.28
CA ILE A 13 2.40 -6.47 -0.72
C ILE A 13 3.18 -5.18 -0.45
N TYR A 14 2.61 -4.03 -0.79
CA TYR A 14 3.21 -2.72 -0.50
C TYR A 14 3.49 -2.54 1.00
N LEU A 15 2.53 -2.85 1.86
CA LEU A 15 2.70 -2.74 3.31
C LEU A 15 3.79 -3.68 3.81
N LEU A 16 3.86 -4.92 3.34
CA LEU A 16 4.92 -5.85 3.73
C LEU A 16 6.30 -5.34 3.33
N ILE A 17 6.47 -4.90 2.07
CA ILE A 17 7.78 -4.44 1.56
C ILE A 17 8.21 -3.13 2.24
N SER A 18 7.31 -2.17 2.40
CA SER A 18 7.61 -0.89 3.05
C SER A 18 8.00 -1.06 4.52
N ASN A 19 7.28 -1.91 5.27
CA ASN A 19 7.59 -2.19 6.67
C ASN A 19 8.88 -2.99 6.81
N LEU A 20 9.12 -4.00 5.96
CA LEU A 20 10.38 -4.74 5.93
C LEU A 20 11.55 -3.81 5.60
N GLY A 21 11.42 -2.98 4.58
CA GLY A 21 12.42 -1.98 4.21
C GLY A 21 12.72 -1.03 5.38
N ASN A 22 11.69 -0.55 6.07
CA ASN A 22 11.87 0.29 7.25
C ASN A 22 12.61 -0.45 8.39
N ILE A 23 12.36 -1.75 8.59
CA ILE A 23 13.08 -2.57 9.58
C ILE A 23 14.55 -2.76 9.20
N PHE A 24 14.85 -3.11 7.95
CA PHE A 24 16.22 -3.39 7.50
C PHE A 24 17.09 -2.14 7.38
N PHE A 25 16.52 -1.03 6.91
CA PHE A 25 17.26 0.19 6.61
C PHE A 25 17.10 1.28 7.67
N GLY A 26 16.21 1.10 8.66
CA GLY A 26 16.03 2.05 9.76
C GLY A 26 15.58 3.45 9.32
N VAL A 27 14.83 3.55 8.20
CA VAL A 27 14.50 4.83 7.55
C VAL A 27 13.70 5.77 8.46
N SER A 28 12.86 5.21 9.33
CA SER A 28 12.05 5.98 10.27
C SER A 28 12.46 5.69 11.72
N GLU A 29 12.88 6.72 12.45
CA GLU A 29 13.25 6.61 13.88
C GLU A 29 12.06 6.19 14.77
N ARG A 30 10.83 6.47 14.35
CA ARG A 30 9.62 6.11 15.09
C ARG A 30 8.60 5.47 14.16
N PHE A 31 8.37 4.19 14.38
CA PHE A 31 7.31 3.46 13.71
C PHE A 31 5.93 3.89 14.25
N SER A 32 5.05 4.38 13.38
CA SER A 32 3.69 4.79 13.73
C SER A 32 2.66 4.00 12.93
N TRP A 33 1.90 3.15 13.62
CA TRP A 33 0.83 2.36 13.03
C TRP A 33 -0.22 3.22 12.32
N THR A 34 -0.55 4.39 12.85
CA THR A 34 -1.52 5.31 12.26
C THR A 34 -1.04 5.82 10.90
N THR A 35 0.24 6.19 10.80
CA THR A 35 0.83 6.66 9.55
C THR A 35 0.87 5.54 8.51
N THR A 36 1.28 4.33 8.91
CA THR A 36 1.30 3.14 8.04
C THR A 36 -0.09 2.78 7.51
N LEU A 37 -1.14 2.90 8.35
CA LEU A 37 -2.52 2.68 7.93
C LEU A 37 -2.99 3.72 6.91
N TRP A 38 -2.66 5.00 7.12
CA TRP A 38 -2.97 6.06 6.17
C TRP A 38 -2.26 5.86 4.84
N GLU A 39 -0.95 5.55 4.85
CA GLU A 39 -0.21 5.23 3.63
C GLU A 39 -0.85 4.06 2.87
N GLY A 40 -1.18 2.97 3.57
CA GLY A 40 -1.86 1.82 2.97
C GLY A 40 -3.21 2.20 2.35
N ALA A 41 -4.01 3.03 3.02
CA ALA A 41 -5.29 3.50 2.52
C ALA A 41 -5.12 4.38 1.25
N PHE A 42 -4.19 5.34 1.28
CA PHE A 42 -3.91 6.18 0.12
C PHE A 42 -3.39 5.37 -1.07
N PHE A 43 -2.47 4.45 -0.83
CA PHE A 43 -1.93 3.57 -1.86
C PHE A 43 -3.02 2.68 -2.47
N PHE A 44 -3.89 2.10 -1.65
CA PHE A 44 -5.01 1.29 -2.10
C PHE A 44 -5.94 2.09 -3.02
N ILE A 45 -6.36 3.29 -2.58
CA ILE A 45 -7.23 4.17 -3.36
C ILE A 45 -6.57 4.50 -4.71
N PHE A 46 -5.30 4.89 -4.69
CA PHE A 46 -4.54 5.22 -5.89
C PHE A 46 -4.50 4.06 -6.89
N VAL A 47 -4.11 2.86 -6.44
CA VAL A 47 -4.03 1.66 -7.29
C VAL A 47 -5.41 1.26 -7.80
N PHE A 48 -6.44 1.35 -6.96
CA PHE A 48 -7.81 1.05 -7.34
C PHE A 48 -8.32 2.01 -8.43
N LEU A 49 -8.06 3.31 -8.27
CA LEU A 49 -8.43 4.33 -9.25
C LEU A 49 -7.69 4.13 -10.57
N ILE A 50 -6.38 3.86 -10.56
CA ILE A 50 -5.60 3.58 -11.77
C ILE A 50 -6.15 2.38 -12.53
N GLN A 51 -6.41 1.27 -11.82
CA GLN A 51 -6.98 0.08 -12.44
C GLN A 51 -8.39 0.33 -12.99
N SER A 52 -9.14 1.24 -12.36
CA SER A 52 -10.47 1.62 -12.80
C SER A 52 -10.42 2.54 -14.03
N TYR A 53 -9.47 3.47 -14.06
CA TYR A 53 -9.24 4.40 -15.16
C TYR A 53 -8.69 3.72 -16.42
N ARG A 54 -7.80 2.72 -16.26
CA ARG A 54 -7.42 1.85 -17.39
C ARG A 54 -8.66 1.09 -17.87
N LYS A 55 -9.29 1.61 -18.93
CA LYS A 55 -10.18 0.82 -19.78
C LYS A 55 -9.33 -0.27 -20.42
N LYS A 56 -9.84 -1.50 -20.34
CA LYS A 56 -9.22 -2.65 -20.99
C LYS A 56 -9.24 -2.44 -22.49
#